data_AF-A0A373PRC1-F1
#
_entry.id   AF-A0A373PRC1-F1
#
_cell.length_a   1.000
_cell.length_b   1.000
_cell.length_c   1.000
_cell.angle_alpha   90.00
_cell.angle_beta   90.00
_cell.angle_gamma   90.00
#
_symmetry.space_group_name_H-M   'P 1'
#
loop_
_entity.id
_entity.type
_entity.pdbx_description
1 polymer ?
#
loop_
_entity_poly.entity_id
_entity_poly.type
_entity_poly.pdbx_seq_one_letter_code
_entity_poly.pdbx_strand_id
1 'polypeptide(L)'
;MKQKYIVENPCSGAIWKENTEVEYGKIENVLDLKQAQTLMSLLEEYSCFNTIIKLLLLTGMRSGECLGLRWSSIDFDKGTIFIDRTLSYAENTWYLSTPKTSRSVRTISIDSTAIEMLKKHREEQDKQKEIVGTAWQHPDMVFTSCTGHWYDRSLLNKQFKRFIENHKQELELNHKFTIHGLRHTNAAVLLYAGEDIENISAHLGHASSDITSRVYAHMYAEVRIRMAKTVSGALFEKNKTL
;
A
#
# COMPACT_ATOMS: atom_id res chain seq x y z
N MET A 1 23.84 -16.15 35.33
CA MET A 1 24.20 -16.98 34.17
C MET A 1 25.50 -16.46 33.59
N LYS A 2 26.56 -17.28 33.52
CA LYS A 2 27.82 -16.89 32.85
C LYS A 2 27.59 -16.98 31.34
N GLN A 3 27.74 -15.87 30.62
CA GLN A 3 27.75 -15.89 29.15
C GLN A 3 28.86 -16.85 28.69
N LYS A 4 28.49 -17.85 27.89
CA LYS A 4 29.46 -18.75 27.26
C LYS A 4 29.95 -18.07 25.98
N TYR A 5 31.26 -17.88 25.86
CA TYR A 5 31.86 -17.29 24.67
C TYR A 5 31.86 -18.31 23.54
N ILE A 6 31.43 -17.87 22.36
CA ILE A 6 31.64 -18.60 21.12
C ILE A 6 32.94 -18.04 20.52
N VAL A 7 33.92 -18.92 20.32
CA VAL A 7 35.29 -18.54 19.89
C VAL A 7 35.34 -18.10 18.43
N GLU A 8 34.43 -18.63 17.61
CA GLU A 8 34.28 -18.28 16.20
C GLU A 8 32.80 -18.16 15.84
N ASN A 9 32.46 -17.28 14.91
CA ASN A 9 31.09 -17.20 14.41
C ASN A 9 30.76 -18.52 13.66
N PRO A 10 29.74 -19.30 14.07
CA PRO A 10 29.39 -20.56 13.39
C PRO A 10 28.87 -20.35 11.95
N CYS A 11 28.60 -19.10 11.56
CA CYS A 11 28.29 -18.72 10.18
C CYS A 11 29.55 -18.34 9.36
N SER A 12 30.74 -18.31 9.97
CA SER A 12 32.01 -18.17 9.26
C SER A 12 32.25 -19.40 8.38
N GLY A 13 32.41 -19.20 7.07
CA GLY A 13 32.54 -20.32 6.11
C GLY A 13 31.21 -20.96 5.69
N ALA A 14 30.06 -20.42 6.14
CA ALA A 14 28.78 -20.79 5.57
C ALA A 14 28.75 -20.33 4.10
N ILE A 15 28.84 -21.30 3.19
CA ILE A 15 28.63 -21.06 1.77
C ILE A 15 27.13 -20.79 1.60
N TRP A 16 26.77 -19.51 1.61
CA TRP A 16 25.51 -19.11 1.02
C TRP A 16 25.59 -19.51 -0.45
N LYS A 17 24.55 -20.18 -0.96
CA LYS A 17 24.37 -20.16 -2.42
C LYS A 17 24.32 -18.67 -2.76
N GLU A 18 25.35 -18.15 -3.43
CA GLU A 18 25.20 -16.91 -4.17
C GLU A 18 23.90 -17.09 -4.95
N ASN A 19 22.98 -16.13 -4.83
CA ASN A 19 21.80 -16.14 -5.68
C ASN A 19 22.35 -16.13 -7.11
N THR A 20 22.42 -17.32 -7.70
CA THR A 20 22.86 -17.57 -9.07
C THR A 20 21.99 -16.67 -9.90
N GLU A 21 22.59 -15.63 -10.47
CA GLU A 21 21.94 -14.61 -11.27
C GLU A 21 20.55 -14.24 -10.72
N VAL A 22 20.47 -13.15 -9.95
CA VAL A 22 19.19 -12.42 -9.92
C VAL A 22 18.96 -12.00 -11.37
N GLU A 23 18.30 -12.86 -12.16
CA GLU A 23 17.55 -12.42 -13.33
C GLU A 23 16.85 -11.17 -12.82
N TYR A 24 17.06 -10.04 -13.48
CA TYR A 24 16.23 -8.85 -13.28
C TYR A 24 14.82 -9.21 -13.82
N GLY A 25 14.22 -10.22 -13.21
CA GLY A 25 12.94 -10.81 -13.53
C GLY A 25 11.88 -9.81 -13.14
N LYS A 26 10.84 -9.78 -13.97
CA LYS A 26 9.59 -9.06 -13.75
C LYS A 26 9.28 -8.98 -12.26
N ILE A 27 8.88 -7.79 -11.80
CA ILE A 27 8.42 -7.61 -10.44
C ILE A 27 7.26 -8.57 -10.22
N GLU A 28 7.52 -9.70 -9.59
CA GLU A 28 6.47 -10.58 -9.13
C GLU A 28 5.79 -9.81 -7.99
N ASN A 29 4.55 -9.36 -8.22
CA ASN A 29 3.66 -8.64 -7.30
C ASN A 29 3.46 -7.13 -7.59
N VAL A 30 3.33 -6.71 -8.85
CA VAL A 30 2.94 -5.35 -9.29
C VAL A 30 1.93 -5.43 -10.42
N LEU A 31 0.94 -4.55 -10.41
CA LEU A 31 0.02 -4.35 -11.54
C LEU A 31 0.53 -3.25 -12.46
N ASP A 32 0.31 -3.41 -13.76
CA ASP A 32 0.42 -2.30 -14.70
C ASP A 32 -0.77 -1.32 -14.55
N LEU A 33 -0.72 -0.20 -15.27
CA LEU A 33 -1.75 0.85 -15.19
C LEU A 33 -3.14 0.34 -15.63
N LYS A 34 -3.21 -0.49 -16.68
CA LYS A 34 -4.47 -1.03 -17.20
C LYS A 34 -5.07 -2.02 -16.19
N GLN A 35 -4.25 -2.91 -15.65
CA GLN A 35 -4.62 -3.86 -14.60
C GLN A 35 -5.08 -3.15 -13.33
N ALA A 36 -4.41 -2.06 -12.93
CA ALA A 36 -4.82 -1.25 -11.78
C ALA A 36 -6.17 -0.55 -12.02
N GLN A 37 -6.43 -0.06 -13.24
CA GLN A 37 -7.72 0.49 -13.63
C GLN A 37 -8.82 -0.58 -13.59
N THR A 38 -8.59 -1.75 -14.17
CA THR A 38 -9.53 -2.89 -14.11
C THR A 38 -9.81 -3.28 -12.65
N LEU A 39 -8.77 -3.36 -11.81
CA LEU A 39 -8.96 -3.63 -10.38
C LEU A 39 -9.86 -2.59 -9.71
N MET A 40 -9.69 -1.30 -10.02
CA MET A 40 -10.55 -0.25 -9.47
C MET A 40 -12.01 -0.40 -9.90
N SER A 41 -12.27 -0.76 -11.16
CA SER A 41 -13.62 -1.04 -11.68
C SER A 41 -14.26 -2.25 -11.00
N LEU A 42 -13.51 -3.33 -10.77
CA LEU A 42 -14.02 -4.51 -10.06
C LEU A 42 -14.37 -4.24 -8.58
N LEU A 43 -13.86 -3.14 -8.03
CA LEU A 43 -14.11 -2.74 -6.65
C LEU A 43 -15.18 -1.65 -6.53
N GLU A 44 -15.89 -1.30 -7.61
CA GLU A 44 -16.90 -0.22 -7.64
C GLU A 44 -17.95 -0.34 -6.54
N GLU A 45 -18.48 -1.55 -6.33
CA GLU A 45 -19.45 -1.80 -5.29
C GLU A 45 -18.89 -1.53 -3.89
N TYR A 46 -19.74 -0.98 -3.04
CA TYR A 46 -19.35 -0.70 -1.67
C TYR A 46 -19.22 -2.00 -0.86
N SER A 47 -18.06 -2.18 -0.26
CA SER A 47 -17.86 -3.08 0.88
C SER A 47 -16.68 -2.58 1.73
N CYS A 48 -16.64 -2.97 3.01
CA CYS A 48 -15.49 -2.66 3.87
C CYS A 48 -14.19 -3.19 3.25
N PHE A 49 -14.21 -4.41 2.70
CA PHE A 49 -13.09 -5.00 1.97
C PHE A 49 -12.67 -4.15 0.75
N ASN A 50 -13.61 -3.79 -0.13
CA ASN A 50 -13.30 -3.00 -1.33
C ASN A 50 -12.72 -1.62 -0.97
N THR A 51 -13.26 -0.99 0.08
CA THR A 51 -12.76 0.29 0.60
C THR A 51 -11.33 0.19 1.10
N ILE A 52 -10.98 -0.88 1.83
CA ILE A 52 -9.60 -1.15 2.27
C ILE A 52 -8.66 -1.29 1.07
N ILE A 53 -9.04 -2.08 0.06
CA ILE A 53 -8.18 -2.32 -1.11
C ILE A 53 -7.98 -1.05 -1.93
N LYS A 54 -9.05 -0.28 -2.18
CA LYS A 54 -8.99 1.02 -2.86
C LYS A 54 -8.07 1.99 -2.11
N LEU A 55 -8.25 2.13 -0.79
CA LEU A 55 -7.43 3.04 0.01
C LEU A 55 -5.95 2.65 -0.03
N LEU A 56 -5.64 1.36 0.06
CA LEU A 56 -4.26 0.85 -0.03
C LEU A 56 -3.63 1.14 -1.38
N LEU A 57 -4.39 1.01 -2.47
CA LEU A 57 -3.90 1.31 -3.82
C LEU A 57 -3.70 2.80 -4.06
N LEU A 58 -4.59 3.66 -3.53
CA LEU A 58 -4.52 5.11 -3.70
C LEU A 58 -3.40 5.75 -2.87
N THR A 59 -3.14 5.24 -1.65
CA THR A 59 -2.22 5.87 -0.68
C THR A 59 -0.89 5.13 -0.52
N GLY A 60 -0.77 3.91 -1.03
CA GLY A 60 0.43 3.08 -0.86
C GLY A 60 0.77 2.73 0.59
N MET A 61 -0.11 2.96 1.57
CA MET A 61 0.16 2.64 2.97
C MET A 61 0.28 1.13 3.21
N ARG A 62 0.94 0.72 4.29
CA ARG A 62 1.02 -0.71 4.65
C ARG A 62 -0.34 -1.18 5.15
N SER A 63 -0.68 -2.47 4.96
CA SER A 63 -1.97 -2.98 5.42
C SER A 63 -2.18 -2.87 6.93
N GLY A 64 -1.15 -3.07 7.75
CA GLY A 64 -1.26 -2.83 9.18
C GLY A 64 -1.46 -1.36 9.56
N GLU A 65 -0.92 -0.42 8.77
CA GLU A 65 -1.15 1.03 8.96
C GLU A 65 -2.62 1.34 8.64
N CYS A 66 -3.13 0.85 7.51
CA CYS A 66 -4.53 0.99 7.10
C CYS A 66 -5.50 0.44 8.15
N LEU A 67 -5.30 -0.80 8.60
CA LEU A 67 -6.15 -1.41 9.63
C LEU A 67 -5.99 -0.75 11.02
N GLY A 68 -4.94 0.04 11.23
CA GLY A 68 -4.70 0.81 12.44
C GLY A 68 -5.26 2.24 12.41
N LEU A 69 -5.92 2.64 11.32
CA LEU A 69 -6.45 4.00 11.18
C LEU A 69 -7.64 4.27 12.10
N ARG A 70 -7.63 5.45 12.69
CA ARG A 70 -8.75 6.01 13.46
C ARG A 70 -9.39 7.15 12.71
N TRP A 71 -10.67 7.39 12.96
CA TRP A 71 -11.37 8.54 12.38
C TRP A 71 -10.74 9.88 12.78
N SER A 72 -10.15 9.95 13.98
CA SER A 72 -9.40 11.12 14.45
C SER A 72 -8.08 11.37 13.73
N SER A 73 -7.57 10.37 13.00
CA SER A 73 -6.35 10.50 12.18
C SER A 73 -6.63 11.06 10.78
N ILE A 74 -7.90 11.27 10.40
CA ILE A 74 -8.29 11.74 9.07
C ILE A 74 -8.82 13.17 9.18
N ASP A 75 -8.13 14.10 8.53
CA ASP A 75 -8.58 15.48 8.36
C ASP A 75 -9.28 15.60 6.99
N PHE A 76 -10.61 15.59 7.02
CA PHE A 76 -11.45 15.66 5.80
C PHE A 76 -11.44 17.04 5.15
N ASP A 77 -11.13 18.10 5.89
CA ASP A 77 -11.12 19.47 5.36
C ASP A 77 -9.82 19.74 4.61
N LYS A 78 -8.69 19.27 5.15
CA LYS A 78 -7.38 19.34 4.49
C LYS A 78 -7.13 18.21 3.51
N GLY A 79 -7.93 17.15 3.55
CA GLY A 79 -7.72 15.94 2.76
C GLY A 79 -6.42 15.24 3.13
N THR A 80 -6.21 14.95 4.42
CA THR A 80 -4.98 14.29 4.88
C THR A 80 -5.25 13.14 5.84
N ILE A 81 -4.38 12.13 5.81
CA ILE A 81 -4.38 10.98 6.72
C ILE A 81 -3.06 11.00 7.48
N PHE A 82 -3.15 11.07 8.81
CA PHE A 82 -2.02 10.97 9.71
C PHE A 82 -1.77 9.51 10.11
N ILE A 83 -0.65 8.95 9.68
CA ILE A 83 -0.26 7.57 9.96
C ILE A 83 0.67 7.59 11.17
N ASP A 84 0.16 7.20 12.34
CA ASP A 84 0.91 7.16 13.60
C ASP A 84 0.94 5.78 14.26
N ARG A 85 0.20 4.81 13.71
CA ARG A 85 -0.05 3.50 14.32
C ARG A 85 -0.07 2.38 13.29
N THR A 86 0.13 1.17 13.79
CA THR A 86 0.01 -0.06 13.00
C THR A 86 -0.67 -1.11 13.87
N LEU A 87 -1.75 -1.69 13.33
CA LEU A 87 -2.42 -2.82 13.94
C LEU A 87 -1.63 -4.10 13.65
N SER A 88 -1.32 -4.85 14.71
CA SER A 88 -0.62 -6.11 14.64
C SER A 88 -1.29 -7.14 15.55
N TYR A 89 -1.13 -8.42 15.20
CA TYR A 89 -1.62 -9.54 16.01
C TYR A 89 -0.45 -10.44 16.35
N ALA A 90 -0.17 -10.59 17.63
CA ALA A 90 0.90 -11.42 18.16
C ALA A 90 0.46 -12.01 19.50
N GLU A 91 0.99 -13.16 19.89
CA GLU A 91 0.72 -13.75 21.22
C GLU A 91 -0.79 -13.82 21.56
N ASN A 92 -1.59 -14.15 20.55
CA ASN A 92 -3.05 -14.24 20.63
C ASN A 92 -3.77 -12.94 21.05
N THR A 93 -3.14 -11.77 20.85
CA THR A 93 -3.65 -10.46 21.25
C THR A 93 -3.41 -9.41 20.16
N TRP A 94 -4.34 -8.45 20.06
CA TRP A 94 -4.23 -7.30 19.16
C TRP A 94 -3.42 -6.18 19.79
N TYR A 95 -2.44 -5.67 19.04
CA TYR A 95 -1.60 -4.56 19.45
C TYR A 95 -1.70 -3.42 18.45
N LEU A 96 -2.18 -2.27 18.93
CA LEU A 96 -2.10 -1.01 18.21
C LEU A 96 -0.77 -0.33 18.56
N SER A 97 0.27 -0.73 17.84
CA SER A 97 1.64 -0.28 18.09
C SER A 97 1.90 1.07 17.42
N THR A 98 2.61 1.96 18.12
CA THR A 98 3.25 3.11 17.48
C THR A 98 4.48 2.61 16.72
N PRO A 99 4.78 3.15 15.53
CA PRO A 99 5.94 2.73 14.78
C PRO A 99 7.23 2.88 15.58
N LYS A 100 8.14 1.91 15.42
CA LYS A 100 9.43 1.87 16.15
C LYS A 100 10.38 3.03 15.79
N THR A 101 10.10 3.79 14.73
CA THR A 101 10.96 4.89 14.27
C THR A 101 10.11 6.11 13.93
N SER A 102 10.62 7.31 14.22
CA SER A 102 9.98 8.60 13.89
C SER A 102 9.63 8.73 12.41
N ARG A 103 10.42 8.11 11.52
CA ARG A 103 10.24 8.14 10.06
C ARG A 103 8.99 7.42 9.55
N SER A 104 8.44 6.51 10.34
CA SER A 104 7.21 5.80 9.96
C SER A 104 5.95 6.62 10.26
N VAL A 105 6.08 7.67 11.09
CA VAL A 105 5.02 8.64 11.35
C VAL A 105 5.02 9.66 10.21
N ARG A 106 3.93 9.72 9.46
CA ARG A 106 3.82 10.60 8.28
C ARG A 106 2.39 11.00 7.99
N THR A 107 2.24 12.09 7.28
CA THR A 107 0.95 12.54 6.75
C THR A 107 0.89 12.27 5.26
N ILE A 108 -0.19 11.65 4.80
CA ILE A 108 -0.46 11.42 3.37
C ILE A 108 -1.64 12.28 2.96
N SER A 109 -1.47 13.05 1.89
CA SER A 109 -2.58 13.77 1.26
C SER A 109 -3.44 12.81 0.44
N ILE A 110 -4.75 13.00 0.49
CA ILE A 110 -5.75 12.23 -0.25
C ILE A 110 -6.61 13.17 -1.09
N ASP A 111 -7.05 12.69 -2.25
CA ASP A 111 -7.89 13.45 -3.16
C ASP A 111 -9.37 13.44 -2.75
N SER A 112 -10.19 14.23 -3.46
CA SER A 112 -11.63 14.30 -3.22
C SER A 112 -12.31 12.94 -3.38
N THR A 113 -11.82 12.09 -4.29
CA THR A 113 -12.35 10.74 -4.53
C THR A 113 -12.19 9.86 -3.30
N ALA A 114 -10.99 9.84 -2.71
CA ALA A 114 -10.72 9.08 -1.49
C ALA A 114 -11.51 9.64 -0.28
N ILE A 115 -11.66 10.96 -0.20
CA ILE A 115 -12.47 11.63 0.83
C ILE A 115 -13.93 11.18 0.75
N GLU A 116 -14.54 11.20 -0.44
CA GLU A 116 -15.92 10.78 -0.65
C GLU A 116 -16.11 9.29 -0.32
N MET A 117 -15.17 8.45 -0.76
CA MET A 117 -15.15 7.03 -0.43
C MET A 117 -15.13 6.80 1.09
N LEU A 118 -14.29 7.53 1.83
CA LEU A 118 -14.19 7.42 3.29
C LEU A 118 -15.43 7.96 4.01
N LYS A 119 -16.06 9.03 3.49
CA LYS A 119 -17.33 9.56 4.01
C LYS A 119 -18.45 8.53 3.86
N LYS A 120 -18.57 7.91 2.68
CA LYS A 120 -19.54 6.83 2.44
C LYS A 120 -19.30 5.63 3.37
N HIS A 121 -18.04 5.24 3.56
CA HIS A 121 -17.67 4.19 4.50
C HIS A 121 -18.06 4.52 5.95
N ARG A 122 -17.85 5.78 6.37
CA ARG A 122 -18.28 6.24 7.69
C ARG A 122 -19.80 6.14 7.88
N GLU A 123 -20.57 6.61 6.90
CA GLU A 123 -22.04 6.56 6.94
C GLU A 123 -22.55 5.11 7.10
N GLU A 124 -22.02 4.18 6.33
CA GLU A 124 -22.42 2.77 6.44
C GLU A 124 -21.98 2.15 7.77
N GLN A 125 -20.78 2.49 8.24
CA GLN A 125 -20.31 2.03 9.55
C GLN A 125 -21.23 2.56 10.67
N ASP A 126 -21.71 3.80 10.56
CA ASP A 126 -22.62 4.38 11.55
C ASP A 126 -23.99 3.67 11.53
N LYS A 127 -24.52 3.29 10.36
CA LYS A 127 -25.71 2.40 10.26
C LYS A 127 -25.48 1.05 10.96
N GLN A 128 -24.30 0.45 10.79
CA GLN A 128 -23.96 -0.80 11.46
C GLN A 128 -23.83 -0.62 12.98
N LYS A 129 -23.29 0.52 13.45
CA LYS A 129 -23.24 0.85 14.88
C LYS A 129 -24.63 0.98 15.48
N GLU A 130 -25.58 1.58 14.76
CA GLU A 130 -26.97 1.68 15.22
C GLU A 130 -27.62 0.31 15.39
N ILE A 131 -27.37 -0.63 14.48
CA ILE A 131 -27.91 -2.01 14.54
C ILE A 131 -27.27 -2.81 15.68
N VAL A 132 -25.95 -2.72 15.85
CA VAL A 132 -25.20 -3.50 16.85
C VAL A 132 -25.34 -2.89 18.26
N GLY A 133 -25.55 -1.57 18.35
CA GLY A 133 -25.69 -0.84 19.59
C GLY A 133 -24.46 -0.92 20.48
N THR A 134 -24.68 -1.21 21.76
CA THR A 134 -23.64 -1.22 22.81
C THR A 134 -22.61 -2.34 22.67
N ALA A 135 -22.84 -3.33 21.80
CA ALA A 135 -21.88 -4.39 21.54
C ALA A 135 -20.72 -3.96 20.62
N TRP A 136 -20.75 -2.75 20.07
CA TRP A 136 -19.69 -2.23 19.22
C TRP A 136 -18.42 -1.91 20.02
N GLN A 137 -17.32 -2.61 19.74
CA GLN A 137 -16.14 -2.57 20.62
C GLN A 137 -15.19 -1.38 20.37
N HIS A 138 -14.92 -1.05 19.10
CA HIS A 138 -13.96 -0.01 18.73
C HIS A 138 -14.62 1.05 17.83
N PRO A 139 -15.29 2.06 18.42
CA PRO A 139 -16.05 3.07 17.67
C PRO A 139 -15.16 4.09 16.94
N ASP A 140 -13.90 4.24 17.36
CA ASP A 140 -12.94 5.19 16.81
C ASP A 140 -12.18 4.68 15.58
N MET A 141 -12.26 3.38 15.30
CA MET A 141 -11.53 2.73 14.21
C MET A 141 -12.25 2.89 12.86
N VAL A 142 -11.47 3.20 11.82
CA VAL A 142 -11.99 3.34 10.44
C VAL A 142 -12.43 1.99 9.90
N PHE A 143 -11.62 0.95 10.08
CA PHE A 143 -11.91 -0.40 9.58
C PHE A 143 -12.10 -1.38 10.73
N THR A 144 -13.28 -1.99 10.76
CA THR A 144 -13.71 -2.92 11.81
C THR A 144 -14.42 -4.12 11.21
N SER A 145 -14.57 -5.19 12.01
CA SER A 145 -15.53 -6.25 11.73
C SER A 145 -16.98 -5.70 11.77
N CYS A 146 -17.95 -6.53 11.38
CA CYS A 146 -19.38 -6.21 11.49
C CYS A 146 -19.87 -5.98 12.93
N THR A 147 -19.07 -6.32 13.95
CA THR A 147 -19.37 -6.10 15.38
C THR A 147 -18.52 -5.00 15.99
N GLY A 148 -17.76 -4.24 15.19
CA GLY A 148 -16.85 -3.22 15.69
C GLY A 148 -15.56 -3.75 16.31
N HIS A 149 -15.25 -5.05 16.15
CA HIS A 149 -13.96 -5.61 16.55
C HIS A 149 -12.86 -5.26 15.53
N TRP A 150 -11.60 -5.54 15.86
CA TRP A 150 -10.48 -5.37 14.94
C TRP A 150 -10.71 -6.12 13.63
N TYR A 151 -10.40 -5.46 12.51
CA TYR A 151 -10.41 -6.14 11.21
C TYR A 151 -9.18 -7.04 11.11
N ASP A 152 -9.38 -8.35 10.92
CA ASP A 152 -8.28 -9.28 10.90
C ASP A 152 -7.45 -9.21 9.61
N ARG A 153 -6.13 -9.02 9.76
CA ARG A 153 -5.19 -8.99 8.63
C ARG A 153 -5.13 -10.33 7.91
N SER A 154 -5.27 -11.45 8.62
CA SER A 154 -5.24 -12.78 8.00
C SER A 154 -6.49 -13.01 7.15
N LEU A 155 -7.66 -12.58 7.64
CA LEU A 155 -8.91 -12.54 6.90
C LEU A 155 -8.80 -11.66 5.66
N LEU A 156 -8.26 -10.44 5.81
CA LEU A 156 -8.03 -9.54 4.68
C LEU A 156 -7.16 -10.21 3.59
N ASN A 157 -6.04 -10.83 3.98
CA ASN A 157 -5.17 -11.56 3.05
C ASN A 157 -5.89 -12.72 2.35
N LYS A 158 -6.73 -13.48 3.08
CA LYS A 158 -7.51 -14.59 2.51
C LYS A 158 -8.59 -14.10 1.54
N GLN A 159 -9.33 -13.06 1.92
CA GLN A 159 -10.33 -12.43 1.07
C GLN A 159 -9.69 -11.88 -0.21
N PHE A 160 -8.56 -11.19 -0.08
CA PHE A 160 -7.84 -10.65 -1.22
C PHE A 160 -7.31 -11.74 -2.15
N LYS A 161 -6.71 -12.80 -1.59
CA LYS A 161 -6.26 -13.95 -2.38
C LYS A 161 -7.41 -14.54 -3.19
N ARG A 162 -8.56 -14.79 -2.55
CA ARG A 162 -9.75 -15.34 -3.20
C ARG A 162 -10.29 -14.39 -4.29
N PHE A 163 -10.32 -13.09 -4.01
CA PHE A 163 -10.74 -12.08 -4.98
C PHE A 163 -9.84 -12.11 -6.23
N ILE A 164 -8.52 -12.11 -6.05
CA ILE A 164 -7.57 -12.17 -7.16
C ILE A 164 -7.67 -13.49 -7.93
N GLU A 165 -7.89 -14.62 -7.25
CA GLU A 165 -8.08 -15.91 -7.91
C GLU A 165 -9.35 -15.92 -8.78
N ASN A 166 -10.45 -15.31 -8.30
CA ASN A 166 -11.70 -15.21 -9.05
C ASN A 166 -11.62 -14.29 -10.26
N HIS A 167 -10.87 -13.18 -10.15
CA HIS A 167 -10.74 -12.17 -11.20
C HIS A 167 -9.43 -12.26 -11.99
N LYS A 168 -8.70 -13.38 -11.89
CA LYS A 168 -7.37 -13.55 -12.49
C LYS A 168 -7.36 -13.34 -14.01
N GLN A 169 -8.41 -13.81 -14.69
CA GLN A 169 -8.55 -13.70 -16.13
C GLN A 169 -8.83 -12.26 -16.57
N GLU A 170 -9.76 -11.57 -15.88
CA GLU A 170 -10.11 -10.16 -16.13
C GLU A 170 -8.92 -9.22 -15.90
N LEU A 171 -8.08 -9.54 -14.90
CA LEU A 171 -6.86 -8.79 -14.60
C LEU A 171 -5.66 -9.21 -15.46
N GLU A 172 -5.81 -10.17 -16.38
CA GLU A 172 -4.73 -10.68 -17.23
C GLU A 172 -3.46 -11.08 -16.41
N LEU A 173 -3.66 -11.61 -15.20
CA LEU A 173 -2.57 -11.84 -14.23
C LEU A 173 -1.79 -13.11 -14.52
N ASN A 174 -0.51 -12.96 -14.84
CA ASN A 174 0.45 -14.05 -15.07
C ASN A 174 1.34 -14.38 -13.85
N HIS A 175 1.19 -13.66 -12.75
CA HIS A 175 2.01 -13.79 -11.56
C HIS A 175 1.16 -13.74 -10.28
N LYS A 176 1.78 -14.02 -9.13
CA LYS A 176 1.10 -13.96 -7.84
C LYS A 176 0.99 -12.50 -7.38
N PHE A 177 -0.24 -12.04 -7.13
CA PHE A 177 -0.52 -10.72 -6.59
C PHE A 177 -1.06 -10.81 -5.16
N THR A 178 -0.50 -9.99 -4.26
CA THR A 178 -0.79 -9.96 -2.83
C THR A 178 -1.07 -8.53 -2.39
N ILE A 179 -1.55 -8.36 -1.15
CA ILE A 179 -1.87 -7.03 -0.61
C ILE A 179 -0.66 -6.09 -0.62
N HIS A 180 0.55 -6.61 -0.40
CA HIS A 180 1.75 -5.78 -0.48
C HIS A 180 2.00 -5.25 -1.89
N GLY A 181 1.50 -5.96 -2.90
CA GLY A 181 1.60 -5.55 -4.30
C GLY A 181 0.83 -4.27 -4.60
N LEU A 182 -0.29 -3.99 -3.90
CA LEU A 182 -1.03 -2.73 -4.05
C LEU A 182 -0.14 -1.52 -3.79
N ARG A 183 0.73 -1.61 -2.78
CA ARG A 183 1.71 -0.57 -2.47
C ARG A 183 2.79 -0.44 -3.55
N HIS A 184 3.24 -1.55 -4.12
CA HIS A 184 4.19 -1.49 -5.24
C HIS A 184 3.54 -0.92 -6.50
N THR A 185 2.29 -1.28 -6.77
CA THR A 185 1.48 -0.71 -7.85
C THR A 185 1.33 0.80 -7.66
N ASN A 186 1.03 1.29 -6.46
CA ASN A 186 0.97 2.73 -6.17
C ASN A 186 2.31 3.42 -6.53
N ALA A 187 3.43 2.87 -6.10
CA ALA A 187 4.75 3.39 -6.42
C ALA A 187 5.02 3.41 -7.94
N ALA A 188 4.65 2.34 -8.64
CA ALA A 188 4.80 2.23 -10.09
C ALA A 188 3.94 3.25 -10.84
N VAL A 189 2.70 3.50 -10.37
CA VAL A 189 1.80 4.51 -10.94
C VAL A 189 2.35 5.92 -10.74
N LEU A 190 2.84 6.26 -9.53
CA LEU A 190 3.47 7.57 -9.27
C LEU A 190 4.70 7.79 -10.15
N LEU A 191 5.55 6.76 -10.29
CA LEU A 191 6.70 6.82 -11.18
C LEU A 191 6.29 6.98 -12.65
N TYR A 192 5.23 6.27 -13.09
CA TYR A 192 4.67 6.46 -14.43
C TYR A 192 4.12 7.86 -14.63
N ALA A 193 3.58 8.50 -13.58
CA ALA A 193 3.12 9.89 -13.63
C ALA A 193 4.28 10.91 -13.70
N GLY A 194 5.52 10.46 -13.48
CA GLY A 194 6.72 11.30 -13.57
C GLY A 194 7.19 11.87 -12.23
N GLU A 195 6.67 11.35 -11.11
CA GLU A 195 7.10 11.77 -9.78
C GLU A 195 8.54 11.35 -9.46
N ASP A 196 9.22 12.17 -8.66
CA ASP A 196 10.59 11.89 -8.26
C ASP A 196 10.68 10.73 -7.25
N ILE A 197 11.73 9.94 -7.37
CA ILE A 197 11.96 8.73 -6.59
C ILE A 197 12.11 9.03 -5.10
N GLU A 198 12.77 10.13 -4.75
CA GLU A 198 12.95 10.54 -3.36
C GLU A 198 11.60 10.91 -2.75
N ASN A 199 10.75 11.60 -3.50
CA ASN A 199 9.38 11.94 -3.09
C ASN A 199 8.51 10.68 -2.91
N ILE A 200 8.58 9.73 -3.85
CA ILE A 200 7.86 8.44 -3.74
C ILE A 200 8.35 7.67 -2.51
N SER A 201 9.66 7.61 -2.27
CA SER A 201 10.24 6.94 -1.11
C SER A 201 9.78 7.57 0.19
N ALA A 202 9.78 8.90 0.28
CA ALA A 202 9.28 9.65 1.43
C ALA A 202 7.78 9.42 1.66
N HIS A 203 6.97 9.49 0.61
CA HIS A 203 5.52 9.22 0.64
C HIS A 203 5.20 7.82 1.20
N LEU A 204 5.97 6.82 0.77
CA LEU A 204 5.81 5.45 1.24
C LEU A 204 6.38 5.26 2.66
N GLY A 205 7.16 6.19 3.21
CA GLY A 205 7.81 6.04 4.52
C GLY A 205 9.03 5.14 4.44
N HIS A 206 9.90 5.40 3.47
CA HIS A 206 11.19 4.75 3.21
C HIS A 206 11.10 3.22 3.16
N ALA A 207 10.13 2.68 2.42
CA ALA A 207 10.19 1.25 2.08
C ALA A 207 11.51 0.96 1.36
N SER A 208 12.15 -0.15 1.76
CA SER A 208 13.43 -0.65 1.24
C SER A 208 13.70 -0.22 -0.21
N SER A 209 14.81 0.49 -0.40
CA SER A 209 15.41 0.89 -1.69
C SER A 209 15.33 -0.19 -2.78
N ASP A 210 15.34 -1.44 -2.34
CA ASP A 210 15.19 -2.68 -3.10
C ASP A 210 13.95 -2.82 -4.00
N ILE A 211 12.81 -2.24 -3.62
CA ILE A 211 11.59 -2.27 -4.45
C ILE A 211 11.65 -1.17 -5.50
N THR A 212 12.02 0.03 -5.04
CA THR A 212 12.12 1.22 -5.86
C THR A 212 13.12 1.00 -6.99
N SER A 213 14.32 0.47 -6.71
CA SER A 213 15.33 0.17 -7.72
C SER A 213 14.93 -0.95 -8.70
N ARG A 214 14.15 -1.95 -8.27
CA ARG A 214 13.73 -3.09 -9.13
C ARG A 214 12.54 -2.73 -10.03
N VAL A 215 11.56 -2.00 -9.51
CA VAL A 215 10.45 -1.44 -10.32
C VAL A 215 11.01 -0.48 -11.37
N TYR A 216 12.00 0.30 -10.96
CA TYR A 216 12.71 1.27 -11.79
C TYR A 216 13.47 0.63 -12.96
N ALA A 217 14.13 -0.53 -12.76
CA ALA A 217 14.89 -1.21 -13.81
C ALA A 217 14.05 -1.54 -15.06
N HIS A 218 12.81 -1.98 -14.87
CA HIS A 218 11.91 -2.35 -15.97
C HIS A 218 11.26 -1.12 -16.64
N MET A 219 10.90 -0.09 -15.87
CA MET A 219 10.20 1.10 -16.39
C MET A 219 11.13 2.10 -17.09
N TYR A 220 12.44 2.01 -16.83
CA TYR A 220 13.46 2.91 -17.39
C TYR A 220 13.49 2.99 -18.92
N ALA A 221 13.14 1.91 -19.64
CA ALA A 221 13.13 1.95 -21.10
C ALA A 221 12.09 2.97 -21.63
N GLU A 222 10.88 2.97 -21.07
CA GLU A 222 9.82 3.90 -21.45
C GLU A 222 10.03 5.31 -20.88
N VAL A 223 10.50 5.41 -19.64
CA VAL A 223 10.82 6.69 -19.00
C VAL A 223 11.94 7.41 -19.77
N ARG A 224 12.99 6.71 -20.20
CA ARG A 224 14.07 7.31 -21.02
C ARG A 224 13.55 7.88 -22.34
N ILE A 225 12.66 7.15 -23.02
CA ILE A 225 12.01 7.63 -24.26
C ILE A 225 11.19 8.89 -23.99
N ARG A 226 10.44 8.94 -22.88
CA ARG A 226 9.67 10.12 -22.49
C ARG A 226 10.56 11.30 -22.10
N MET A 227 11.64 11.07 -21.36
CA MET A 227 12.61 12.11 -20.99
C MET A 227 13.27 12.72 -22.23
N ALA A 228 13.66 11.90 -23.21
CA ALA A 228 14.20 12.38 -24.48
C ALA A 228 13.19 13.27 -25.23
N LYS A 229 11.90 12.89 -25.24
CA LYS A 229 10.82 13.71 -25.82
C LYS A 229 10.56 14.99 -25.02
N THR A 230 10.68 14.95 -23.69
CA THR A 230 10.42 16.09 -22.80
C THR A 230 11.45 17.19 -22.98
N VAL A 231 12.74 16.83 -23.07
CA VAL A 231 13.82 17.80 -23.34
C VAL A 231 13.64 18.43 -24.72
N SER A 232 13.31 17.63 -25.73
CA SER A 232 13.01 18.15 -27.07
C SER A 232 11.79 19.08 -27.06
N GLY A 233 10.69 18.68 -26.41
CA GLY A 233 9.50 19.53 -26.26
C GLY A 233 9.79 20.84 -25.52
N ALA A 234 10.44 20.78 -24.36
CA ALA A 234 10.73 21.96 -23.55
C ALA A 234 11.73 22.93 -24.19
N LEU A 235 12.68 22.43 -24.98
CA LEU A 235 13.69 23.26 -25.65
C LEU A 235 13.25 23.74 -27.05
N PHE A 236 12.39 22.99 -27.75
CA PHE A 236 11.98 23.31 -29.12
C PHE A 236 10.53 23.83 -29.25
N GLU A 237 9.67 23.69 -28.24
CA GLU A 237 8.39 24.43 -28.18
C GLU A 237 8.64 25.87 -27.73
N LYS A 238 9.16 26.68 -28.67
CA LYS A 238 9.03 28.14 -28.59
C LYS A 238 7.54 28.48 -28.64
N ASN A 239 7.05 29.10 -27.56
CA ASN A 239 5.99 30.11 -27.56
C ASN A 239 4.90 29.92 -28.64
N LYS A 240 3.94 29.02 -28.41
CA LYS A 240 2.58 29.30 -28.88
C LYS A 240 1.86 30.10 -27.81
N THR A 241 2.23 31.37 -27.72
CA THR A 241 1.51 32.42 -27.01
C THR A 241 0.18 32.68 -27.71
N LEU A 242 -0.94 32.57 -26.99
CA LEU A 242 -1.88 33.65 -26.66
C LEU A 242 -3.05 33.08 -25.84
#